data_AF-A0AAJ1S397-F1
#
_entry.id   AF-A0AAJ1S397-F1
#
_cell.length_a   1.000
_cell.length_b   1.000
_cell.length_c   1.000
_cell.angle_alpha   90.00
_cell.angle_beta   90.00
_cell.angle_gamma   90.00
#
_symmetry.space_group_name_H-M   'P 1'
#
loop_
_entity.id
_entity.type
_entity.pdbx_description
1 polymer ?
#
loop_
_entity_poly.entity_id
_entity_poly.type
_entity_poly.pdbx_seq_one_letter_code
_entity_poly.pdbx_strand_id
1 'polypeptide(L)'
;MRDFAHVADFLVPRRKQAHLAILLLSLLMLPGISATFSPIDIESYDLESPELDANEVLREEFSSAGNIWAFGVYIRDSGQFGEPDSDVSMIADYTGEGQGVVEPEGGILNLTVLREIDAKAEYLRQHEISEFYLSFASQITGEPAVGIIDLAMDFRAFMSGQSALTSLRIDPETLTMAPPSTNWTDCGVLECLSFDDENLTQAHIDLAAHRLANHSAGDFLRLLSNDRAFTPDPSSPVIGPYGHQLFEDGTIISEQWGPGRWSASAAWMLVNFDREAMQSNGWTFSWLNASSDFGYEWDGVTLETKPVHNSVEHCRESALAGEAPCAVEWLYLALEEDLRATDDMVVTLMLAEGVNVEVNRELLSSAYLIAIMAVVVTILLWLSLRRA
;
A
#
# COMPACT_ATOMS: atom_id res chain seq x y z
N MET A 1 53.86 -19.84 2.28
CA MET A 1 53.07 -20.45 1.19
C MET A 1 53.21 -21.96 1.34
N ARG A 2 52.16 -22.67 1.78
CA ARG A 2 52.19 -24.14 1.90
C ARG A 2 52.01 -24.74 0.50
N ASP A 3 52.91 -25.63 0.13
CA ASP A 3 53.02 -26.21 -1.22
C ASP A 3 51.91 -27.25 -1.47
N PHE A 4 51.17 -27.08 -2.56
CA PHE A 4 50.09 -28.00 -2.98
C PHE A 4 50.60 -29.23 -3.73
N ALA A 5 51.92 -29.35 -3.98
CA ALA A 5 52.53 -30.46 -4.70
C ALA A 5 52.14 -31.84 -4.14
N HIS A 6 52.12 -32.00 -2.81
CA HIS A 6 51.73 -33.28 -2.18
C HIS A 6 50.24 -33.65 -2.40
N VAL A 7 49.37 -32.66 -2.52
CA VAL A 7 47.94 -32.89 -2.79
C VAL A 7 47.75 -33.31 -4.25
N ALA A 8 48.48 -32.67 -5.18
CA ALA A 8 48.47 -33.03 -6.60
C ALA A 8 49.02 -34.44 -6.84
N ASP A 9 50.15 -34.80 -6.21
CA ASP A 9 50.75 -36.13 -6.31
C ASP A 9 49.83 -37.23 -5.77
N PHE A 10 48.94 -36.91 -4.82
CA PHE A 10 47.96 -37.85 -4.29
C PHE A 10 46.72 -38.01 -5.18
N LEU A 11 46.20 -36.90 -5.75
CA LEU A 11 44.94 -36.86 -6.50
C LEU A 11 45.10 -37.26 -7.98
N VAL A 12 46.17 -36.83 -8.65
CA VAL A 12 46.37 -37.03 -10.10
C VAL A 12 46.43 -38.53 -10.49
N PRO A 13 47.18 -39.40 -9.78
CA PRO A 13 47.20 -40.83 -10.09
C PRO A 13 45.84 -41.52 -9.86
N ARG A 14 45.01 -40.95 -8.97
CA ARG A 14 43.70 -41.49 -8.57
C ARG A 14 42.53 -40.72 -9.19
N ARG A 15 42.75 -39.98 -10.28
CA ARG A 15 41.76 -39.08 -10.89
C ARG A 15 40.35 -39.64 -11.02
N LYS A 16 40.18 -40.91 -11.41
CA LYS A 16 38.85 -41.53 -11.54
C LYS A 16 38.12 -41.66 -10.20
N GLN A 17 38.82 -42.04 -9.14
CA GLN A 17 38.28 -42.14 -7.79
C GLN A 17 38.04 -40.76 -7.19
N ALA A 18 38.93 -39.80 -7.43
CA ALA A 18 38.76 -38.42 -7.00
C ALA A 18 37.54 -37.75 -7.67
N HIS A 19 37.33 -37.92 -8.98
CA HIS A 19 36.14 -37.40 -9.67
C HIS A 19 34.85 -38.07 -9.16
N LEU A 20 34.86 -39.38 -8.91
CA LEU A 20 33.71 -40.07 -8.32
C LEU A 20 33.38 -39.53 -6.90
N ALA A 21 34.40 -39.30 -6.08
CA ALA A 21 34.23 -38.74 -4.74
C ALA A 21 33.69 -37.30 -4.77
N ILE A 22 34.21 -36.45 -5.66
CA ILE A 22 33.70 -35.09 -5.86
C ILE A 22 32.25 -35.12 -6.34
N LEU A 23 31.91 -35.98 -7.31
CA LEU A 23 30.54 -36.14 -7.80
C LEU A 23 29.58 -36.55 -6.67
N LEU A 24 29.96 -37.52 -5.84
CA LEU A 24 29.17 -37.94 -4.68
C LEU A 24 29.00 -36.81 -3.66
N LEU A 25 30.08 -36.06 -3.39
CA LEU A 25 30.04 -34.92 -2.48
C LEU A 25 29.12 -33.80 -3.00
N SER A 26 29.17 -33.52 -4.31
CA SER A 26 28.28 -32.57 -4.97
C SER A 26 26.83 -33.04 -4.98
N LEU A 27 26.58 -34.34 -5.15
CA LEU A 27 25.23 -34.91 -5.08
C LEU A 27 24.62 -34.74 -3.68
N LEU A 28 25.45 -34.83 -2.64
CA LEU A 28 25.11 -34.58 -1.25
C LEU A 28 24.73 -33.11 -0.97
N MET A 29 25.10 -32.18 -1.86
CA MET A 29 24.70 -30.77 -1.77
C MET A 29 23.39 -30.46 -2.49
N LEU A 30 22.85 -31.36 -3.32
CA LEU A 30 21.58 -31.16 -4.01
C LEU A 30 20.39 -30.91 -3.06
N PRO A 31 20.26 -31.59 -1.90
CA PRO A 31 19.21 -31.27 -0.92
C PRO A 31 19.31 -29.85 -0.37
N GLY A 32 20.54 -29.32 -0.22
CA GLY A 32 20.77 -27.94 0.21
C GLY A 32 20.31 -26.94 -0.85
N ILE A 33 20.52 -27.25 -2.13
CA ILE A 33 20.04 -26.44 -3.25
C ILE A 33 18.51 -26.41 -3.28
N SER A 34 17.83 -27.55 -3.08
CA SER A 34 16.37 -27.56 -2.99
C SER A 34 15.83 -26.76 -1.80
N ALA A 35 16.56 -26.74 -0.68
CA ALA A 35 16.19 -25.91 0.48
C ALA A 35 16.37 -24.41 0.21
N THR A 36 17.28 -24.01 -0.69
CA THR A 36 17.44 -22.60 -1.10
C THR A 36 16.29 -22.11 -1.98
N PHE A 37 15.52 -23.02 -2.59
CA PHE A 37 14.31 -22.69 -3.35
C PHE A 37 13.03 -22.78 -2.49
N SER A 38 13.13 -22.96 -1.17
CA SER A 38 11.96 -22.76 -0.31
C SER A 38 11.51 -21.31 -0.40
N PRO A 39 10.19 -21.04 -0.34
CA PRO A 39 9.69 -19.67 -0.34
C PRO A 39 10.38 -18.83 0.74
N ILE A 40 10.89 -17.67 0.35
CA ILE A 40 11.44 -16.69 1.30
C ILE A 40 10.27 -15.96 1.93
N ASP A 41 10.24 -15.94 3.26
CA ASP A 41 9.30 -15.17 4.08
C ASP A 41 10.12 -14.12 4.85
N ILE A 42 10.22 -12.92 4.28
CA ILE A 42 11.03 -11.82 4.80
C ILE A 42 10.49 -11.28 6.12
N GLU A 43 9.16 -11.33 6.29
CA GLU A 43 8.46 -10.87 7.48
C GLU A 43 8.64 -11.82 8.66
N SER A 44 8.96 -13.09 8.38
CA SER A 44 9.37 -14.07 9.39
C SER A 44 10.81 -13.90 9.88
N TYR A 45 11.63 -13.07 9.24
CA TYR A 45 12.97 -12.79 9.74
C TYR A 45 12.89 -11.84 10.93
N ASP A 46 13.35 -12.34 12.07
CA ASP A 46 13.55 -11.59 13.30
C ASP A 46 14.64 -10.52 13.08
N LEU A 47 14.21 -9.35 12.63
CA LEU A 47 15.03 -8.15 12.58
C LEU A 47 14.89 -7.48 13.95
N GLU A 48 15.89 -7.65 14.83
CA GLU A 48 15.87 -7.07 16.18
C GLU A 48 15.74 -5.53 16.12
N SER A 49 14.53 -5.01 16.34
CA SER A 49 14.23 -3.59 16.42
C SER A 49 13.17 -3.35 17.51
N PRO A 50 13.34 -2.33 18.38
CA PRO A 50 12.36 -2.02 19.42
C PRO A 50 10.94 -1.74 18.87
N GLU A 51 10.83 -1.26 17.63
CA GLU A 51 9.57 -1.00 16.94
C GLU A 51 8.90 -2.30 16.48
N LEU A 52 9.68 -3.28 16.00
CA LEU A 52 9.18 -4.59 15.59
C LEU A 52 8.74 -5.43 16.79
N ASP A 53 9.50 -5.42 17.88
CA ASP A 53 9.13 -6.06 19.15
C ASP A 53 7.80 -5.48 19.70
N ALA A 54 7.65 -4.15 19.65
CA ALA A 54 6.42 -3.49 20.09
C ALA A 54 5.22 -3.85 19.18
N ASN A 55 5.44 -3.96 17.88
CA ASN A 55 4.41 -4.38 16.92
C ASN A 55 4.02 -5.86 17.11
N GLU A 56 4.96 -6.74 17.44
CA GLU A 56 4.69 -8.13 17.76
C GLU A 56 3.83 -8.24 19.03
N VAL A 57 4.20 -7.54 20.12
CA VAL A 57 3.39 -7.49 21.34
C VAL A 57 1.99 -6.92 21.05
N LEU A 58 1.88 -5.88 20.22
CA LEU A 58 0.58 -5.37 19.79
C LEU A 58 -0.23 -6.44 19.04
N ARG A 59 0.40 -7.17 18.11
CA ARG A 59 -0.22 -8.24 17.32
C ARG A 59 -0.62 -9.47 18.13
N GLU A 60 0.10 -9.78 19.22
CA GLU A 60 -0.13 -10.95 20.06
C GLU A 60 -1.07 -10.66 21.23
N GLU A 61 -0.87 -9.54 21.95
CA GLU A 61 -1.65 -9.19 23.13
C GLU A 61 -2.94 -8.44 22.80
N PHE A 62 -2.98 -7.73 21.67
CA PHE A 62 -4.16 -7.01 21.18
C PHE A 62 -4.64 -7.63 19.87
N SER A 63 -4.88 -8.94 19.85
CA SER A 63 -5.37 -9.66 18.66
C SER A 63 -6.71 -9.14 18.11
N SER A 64 -7.47 -8.39 18.92
CA SER A 64 -8.69 -7.68 18.52
C SER A 64 -8.45 -6.30 17.90
N ALA A 65 -7.22 -5.79 17.95
CA ALA A 65 -6.80 -4.68 17.12
C ALA A 65 -6.69 -5.22 15.69
N GLY A 66 -7.66 -4.85 14.86
CA GLY A 66 -7.66 -5.21 13.45
C GLY A 66 -6.36 -4.86 12.74
N ASN A 67 -6.18 -5.44 11.56
CA ASN A 67 -5.05 -5.08 10.71
C ASN A 67 -5.47 -3.93 9.77
N ILE A 68 -4.78 -2.79 9.86
CA ILE A 68 -5.05 -1.62 9.01
C ILE A 68 -4.11 -1.66 7.81
N TRP A 69 -4.67 -1.79 6.62
CA TRP A 69 -3.96 -1.70 5.35
C TRP A 69 -4.18 -0.33 4.73
N ALA A 70 -3.21 0.14 3.95
CA ALA A 70 -3.26 1.46 3.34
C ALA A 70 -2.98 1.38 1.84
N PHE A 71 -3.96 1.83 1.05
CA PHE A 71 -3.77 2.14 -0.35
C PHE A 71 -3.37 3.61 -0.46
N GLY A 72 -2.21 3.87 -1.07
CA GLY A 72 -1.86 5.20 -1.53
C GLY A 72 -2.63 5.50 -2.82
N VAL A 73 -3.34 6.62 -2.83
CA VAL A 73 -4.01 7.13 -4.03
C VAL A 73 -3.23 8.35 -4.51
N TYR A 74 -2.58 8.23 -5.65
CA TYR A 74 -1.69 9.24 -6.22
C TYR A 74 -2.33 9.87 -7.45
N ILE A 75 -2.15 11.16 -7.67
CA ILE A 75 -2.53 11.80 -8.93
C ILE A 75 -1.68 11.20 -10.06
N ARG A 76 -2.37 10.76 -11.13
CA ARG A 76 -1.74 10.30 -12.36
C ARG A 76 -1.14 11.48 -13.12
N ASP A 77 -0.14 11.23 -13.96
CA ASP A 77 0.36 12.26 -14.87
C ASP A 77 -0.76 12.71 -15.83
N SER A 78 -0.89 14.02 -15.98
CA SER A 78 -1.96 14.64 -16.79
C SER A 78 -1.97 14.21 -18.25
N GLY A 79 -0.81 13.81 -18.79
CA GLY A 79 -0.69 13.29 -20.15
C GLY A 79 -1.32 11.90 -20.34
N GLN A 80 -1.63 11.19 -19.25
CA GLN A 80 -2.06 9.80 -19.23
C GLN A 80 -3.45 9.60 -18.58
N PHE A 81 -4.19 10.67 -18.30
CA PHE A 81 -5.56 10.55 -17.80
C PHE A 81 -6.45 9.76 -18.75
N GLY A 82 -7.21 8.81 -18.18
CA GLY A 82 -8.08 7.90 -18.94
C GLY A 82 -7.38 6.82 -19.75
N GLU A 83 -6.05 6.71 -19.67
CA GLU A 83 -5.36 5.56 -20.24
C GLU A 83 -5.68 4.28 -19.44
N PRO A 84 -5.98 3.15 -20.11
CA PRO A 84 -6.17 1.87 -19.45
C PRO A 84 -4.84 1.33 -18.91
N ASP A 85 -4.91 0.27 -18.11
CA ASP A 85 -3.72 -0.43 -17.57
C ASP A 85 -2.83 0.48 -16.72
N SER A 86 -3.43 1.06 -15.67
CA SER A 86 -2.76 1.93 -14.70
C SER A 86 -1.43 1.36 -14.24
N ASP A 87 -0.36 2.15 -14.34
CA ASP A 87 0.97 1.76 -13.87
C ASP A 87 1.61 2.76 -12.89
N VAL A 88 2.50 2.26 -12.04
CA VAL A 88 3.27 3.08 -11.10
C VAL A 88 4.10 4.15 -11.85
N SER A 89 4.56 3.84 -13.07
CA SER A 89 5.23 4.81 -13.95
C SER A 89 4.34 5.96 -14.42
N MET A 90 3.02 5.83 -14.26
CA MET A 90 2.05 6.87 -14.60
C MET A 90 1.77 7.83 -13.45
N ILE A 91 2.38 7.66 -12.27
CA ILE A 91 2.25 8.60 -11.17
C ILE A 91 2.88 9.95 -11.57
N ALA A 92 2.19 11.06 -11.30
CA ALA A 92 2.72 12.38 -11.58
C ALA A 92 3.99 12.68 -10.75
N ASP A 93 4.91 13.45 -11.34
CA ASP A 93 6.13 13.85 -10.65
C ASP A 93 5.83 14.62 -9.36
N TYR A 94 6.58 14.31 -8.29
CA TYR A 94 6.46 15.02 -7.02
C TYR A 94 6.85 16.49 -7.18
N THR A 95 5.91 17.39 -6.89
CA THR A 95 6.06 18.83 -7.13
C THR A 95 6.98 19.53 -6.10
N GLY A 96 7.23 18.90 -4.97
CA GLY A 96 8.03 19.44 -3.87
C GLY A 96 7.21 19.83 -2.64
N GLU A 97 7.86 19.89 -1.48
CA GLU A 97 7.19 20.20 -0.22
C GLU A 97 6.49 21.58 -0.27
N GLY A 98 5.22 21.60 0.11
CA GLY A 98 4.38 22.81 0.14
C GLY A 98 4.16 23.51 -1.20
N GLN A 99 4.34 22.82 -2.34
CA GLN A 99 4.16 23.42 -3.68
C GLN A 99 2.73 23.23 -4.25
N GLY A 100 2.01 22.21 -3.81
CA GLY A 100 0.71 21.82 -4.33
C GLY A 100 0.82 21.16 -5.70
N VAL A 101 -0.34 20.86 -6.30
CA VAL A 101 -0.45 20.27 -7.64
C VAL A 101 -1.17 21.26 -8.55
N VAL A 102 -0.74 21.32 -9.80
CA VAL A 102 -1.29 22.25 -10.79
C VAL A 102 -2.41 21.58 -11.60
N GLU A 103 -2.21 20.31 -11.99
CA GLU A 103 -3.14 19.57 -12.85
C GLU A 103 -3.36 18.15 -12.27
N PRO A 104 -4.61 17.75 -11.98
CA PRO A 104 -5.83 18.55 -12.09
C PRO A 104 -5.85 19.65 -11.01
N GLU A 105 -6.62 20.74 -11.23
CA GLU A 105 -6.72 21.81 -10.23
C GLU A 105 -7.27 21.27 -8.91
N GLY A 106 -6.54 21.47 -7.81
CA GLY A 106 -6.86 20.91 -6.49
C GLY A 106 -6.26 19.51 -6.24
N GLY A 107 -5.64 18.89 -7.25
CA GLY A 107 -5.02 17.57 -7.15
C GLY A 107 -6.00 16.54 -6.60
N ILE A 108 -5.62 15.87 -5.51
CA ILE A 108 -6.46 14.85 -4.84
C ILE A 108 -7.77 15.42 -4.27
N LEU A 109 -7.86 16.75 -4.08
CA LEU A 109 -9.05 17.47 -3.63
C LEU A 109 -9.92 17.97 -4.79
N ASN A 110 -9.62 17.58 -6.02
CA ASN A 110 -10.51 17.81 -7.14
C ASN A 110 -11.78 16.95 -7.00
N LEU A 111 -12.96 17.53 -7.25
CA LEU A 111 -14.25 16.85 -7.08
C LEU A 111 -14.35 15.56 -7.91
N THR A 112 -13.84 15.58 -9.15
CA THR A 112 -13.88 14.39 -10.00
C THR A 112 -12.95 13.30 -9.44
N VAL A 113 -11.79 13.67 -8.89
CA VAL A 113 -10.87 12.74 -8.22
C VAL A 113 -11.48 12.18 -6.94
N LEU A 114 -12.12 13.02 -6.11
CA LEU A 114 -12.83 12.58 -4.90
C LEU A 114 -13.96 11.59 -5.22
N ARG A 115 -14.68 11.79 -6.32
CA ARG A 115 -15.72 10.85 -6.79
C ARG A 115 -15.12 9.52 -7.26
N GLU A 116 -13.95 9.55 -7.89
CA GLU A 116 -13.22 8.34 -8.26
C GLU A 116 -12.76 7.56 -7.01
N ILE A 117 -12.21 8.25 -6.00
CA ILE A 117 -11.85 7.66 -4.71
C ILE A 117 -13.07 7.02 -4.03
N ASP A 118 -14.21 7.71 -4.01
CA ASP A 118 -15.44 7.19 -3.43
C ASP A 118 -15.95 5.93 -4.16
N ALA A 119 -15.87 5.90 -5.49
CA ALA A 119 -16.24 4.73 -6.28
C ALA A 119 -15.34 3.52 -5.98
N LYS A 120 -14.04 3.75 -5.77
CA LYS A 120 -13.07 2.72 -5.36
C LYS A 120 -13.36 2.19 -3.95
N ALA A 121 -13.65 3.08 -3.01
CA ALA A 121 -14.08 2.67 -1.67
C ALA A 121 -15.37 1.83 -1.73
N GLU A 122 -16.33 2.21 -2.57
CA GLU A 122 -17.56 1.45 -2.74
C GLU A 122 -17.34 0.07 -3.40
N TYR A 123 -16.41 -0.04 -4.35
CA TYR A 123 -15.99 -1.33 -4.91
C TYR A 123 -15.53 -2.29 -3.80
N LEU A 124 -14.65 -1.82 -2.92
CA LEU A 124 -14.16 -2.60 -1.79
C LEU A 124 -15.27 -2.95 -0.79
N ARG A 125 -16.20 -2.03 -0.50
CA ARG A 125 -17.38 -2.33 0.34
C ARG A 125 -18.28 -3.43 -0.22
N GLN A 126 -18.33 -3.57 -1.55
CA GLN A 126 -19.10 -4.60 -2.24
C GLN A 126 -18.30 -5.88 -2.49
N HIS A 127 -16.98 -5.85 -2.30
CA HIS A 127 -16.12 -7.01 -2.44
C HIS A 127 -16.44 -8.07 -1.38
N GLU A 128 -16.27 -9.36 -1.70
CA GLU A 128 -16.58 -10.47 -0.78
C GLU A 128 -15.78 -10.41 0.52
N ILE A 129 -14.57 -9.86 0.47
CA ILE A 129 -13.68 -9.69 1.65
C ILE A 129 -14.25 -8.71 2.69
N SER A 130 -15.26 -7.91 2.33
CA SER A 130 -15.93 -6.98 3.25
C SER A 130 -16.58 -7.67 4.44
N GLU A 131 -16.80 -8.99 4.37
CA GLU A 131 -17.29 -9.77 5.52
C GLU A 131 -16.33 -9.73 6.72
N PHE A 132 -15.05 -9.44 6.49
CA PHE A 132 -14.03 -9.34 7.52
C PHE A 132 -13.73 -7.92 7.98
N TYR A 133 -14.55 -6.94 7.60
CA TYR A 133 -14.31 -5.55 7.97
C TYR A 133 -14.59 -5.27 9.44
N LEU A 134 -13.64 -4.57 10.09
CA LEU A 134 -13.83 -3.99 11.41
C LEU A 134 -14.19 -2.51 11.31
N SER A 135 -15.02 -2.06 12.23
CA SER A 135 -15.36 -0.64 12.33
C SER A 135 -14.23 0.15 13.01
N PHE A 136 -13.95 1.34 12.50
CA PHE A 136 -13.04 2.30 13.11
C PHE A 136 -13.50 3.72 12.78
N ALA A 137 -13.04 4.72 13.53
CA ALA A 137 -13.53 6.08 13.39
C ALA A 137 -12.49 6.98 12.72
N SER A 138 -12.94 7.90 11.87
CA SER A 138 -12.07 8.94 11.31
C SER A 138 -11.55 9.84 12.42
N GLN A 139 -10.25 10.12 12.42
CA GLN A 139 -9.66 11.09 13.35
C GLN A 139 -10.08 12.53 13.02
N ILE A 140 -10.45 12.80 11.76
CA ILE A 140 -10.82 14.13 11.29
C ILE A 140 -12.27 14.44 11.65
N THR A 141 -13.18 13.51 11.31
CA THR A 141 -14.63 13.73 11.45
C THR A 141 -15.24 13.01 12.63
N GLY A 142 -14.54 12.06 13.25
CA GLY A 142 -15.09 11.23 14.33
C GLY A 142 -16.19 10.26 13.89
N GLU A 143 -16.51 10.23 12.59
CA GLU A 143 -17.57 9.38 12.04
C GLU A 143 -17.07 7.92 11.99
N PRO A 144 -17.87 6.96 12.49
CA PRO A 144 -17.54 5.55 12.36
C PRO A 144 -17.64 5.12 10.89
N ALA A 145 -16.60 4.42 10.43
CA ALA A 145 -16.53 3.76 9.14
C ALA A 145 -16.60 2.24 9.34
N VAL A 146 -17.30 1.54 8.45
CA VAL A 146 -17.25 0.08 8.39
C VAL A 146 -16.16 -0.29 7.40
N GLY A 147 -15.03 -0.78 7.90
CA GLY A 147 -13.97 -1.35 7.09
C GLY A 147 -13.11 -0.37 6.32
N ILE A 148 -13.63 0.76 5.83
CA ILE A 148 -12.90 1.64 4.90
C ILE A 148 -13.03 3.10 5.28
N ILE A 149 -11.90 3.80 5.41
CA ILE A 149 -11.83 5.26 5.50
C ILE A 149 -11.14 5.79 4.25
N ASP A 150 -11.80 6.74 3.60
CA ASP A 150 -11.31 7.46 2.45
C ASP A 150 -11.61 8.96 2.59
N LEU A 151 -11.01 9.76 1.72
CA LEU A 151 -11.14 11.22 1.80
C LEU A 151 -12.58 11.70 1.54
N ALA A 152 -13.31 11.04 0.62
CA ALA A 152 -14.68 11.40 0.28
C ALA A 152 -15.64 11.13 1.46
N MET A 153 -15.40 10.10 2.25
CA MET A 153 -16.14 9.85 3.50
C MET A 153 -16.03 11.04 4.46
N ASP A 154 -14.84 11.62 4.64
CA ASP A 154 -14.67 12.78 5.53
C ASP A 154 -15.39 14.02 5.00
N PHE A 155 -15.36 14.27 3.68
CA PHE A 155 -16.17 15.32 3.06
C PHE A 155 -17.66 15.07 3.28
N ARG A 156 -18.14 13.84 3.05
CA ARG A 156 -19.54 13.45 3.26
C ARG A 156 -19.99 13.67 4.70
N ALA A 157 -19.21 13.23 5.68
CA ALA A 157 -19.52 13.38 7.11
C ALA A 157 -19.50 14.86 7.55
N PHE A 158 -18.55 15.64 7.05
CA PHE A 158 -18.47 17.07 7.32
C PHE A 158 -19.66 17.84 6.72
N MET A 159 -19.93 17.59 5.45
CA MET A 159 -20.97 18.29 4.68
C MET A 159 -22.40 17.86 5.04
N SER A 160 -22.58 16.74 5.76
CA SER A 160 -23.87 16.37 6.35
C SER A 160 -24.18 17.12 7.65
N GLY A 161 -23.19 17.79 8.23
CA GLY A 161 -23.30 18.45 9.54
C GLY A 161 -23.20 17.48 10.73
N GLN A 162 -22.94 16.19 10.50
CA GLN A 162 -22.90 15.18 11.56
C GLN A 162 -21.51 14.98 12.17
N SER A 163 -20.44 15.38 11.47
CA SER A 163 -19.07 15.26 11.96
C SER A 163 -18.84 15.90 13.33
N ALA A 164 -17.83 15.42 14.04
CA ALA A 164 -17.32 15.98 15.29
C ALA A 164 -16.95 17.47 15.15
N LEU A 165 -16.63 17.95 13.95
CA LEU A 165 -16.28 19.36 13.70
C LEU A 165 -17.51 20.26 13.62
N THR A 166 -18.66 19.71 13.21
CA THR A 166 -19.91 20.44 12.95
C THR A 166 -20.99 20.18 13.98
N SER A 167 -20.83 19.14 14.81
CA SER A 167 -21.76 18.74 15.87
C SER A 167 -21.12 18.84 17.26
N LEU A 168 -21.95 18.78 18.30
CA LEU A 168 -21.49 18.74 19.69
C LEU A 168 -20.74 17.43 19.95
N ARG A 169 -19.52 17.53 20.49
CA ARG A 169 -18.66 16.36 20.73
C ARG A 169 -18.14 16.30 22.16
N ILE A 170 -17.65 15.13 22.56
CA ILE A 170 -16.82 15.00 23.75
C ILE A 170 -15.38 15.30 23.34
N ASP A 171 -14.78 16.27 24.00
CA ASP A 171 -13.35 16.56 23.86
C ASP A 171 -12.54 15.46 24.56
N PRO A 172 -11.63 14.76 23.86
CA PRO A 172 -10.88 13.65 24.43
C PRO A 172 -9.89 14.08 25.54
N GLU A 173 -9.42 15.32 25.53
CA GLU A 173 -8.49 15.85 26.54
C GLU A 173 -9.23 16.25 27.82
N THR A 174 -10.37 16.94 27.66
CA THR A 174 -11.12 17.45 28.81
C THR A 174 -12.21 16.50 29.30
N LEU A 175 -12.60 15.51 28.49
CA LEU A 175 -13.72 14.58 28.70
C LEU A 175 -15.06 15.29 28.94
N THR A 176 -15.20 16.50 28.41
CA THR A 176 -16.42 17.32 28.52
C THR A 176 -17.02 17.63 27.16
N MET A 177 -18.29 18.04 27.14
CA MET A 177 -18.95 18.47 25.91
C MET A 177 -18.31 19.76 25.41
N ALA A 178 -17.73 19.71 24.22
CA ALA A 178 -17.21 20.86 23.50
C ALA A 178 -18.20 21.29 22.41
N PRO A 179 -18.34 22.60 22.17
CA PRO A 179 -19.10 23.11 21.03
C PRO A 179 -18.43 22.70 19.70
N PRO A 180 -19.18 22.67 18.59
CA PRO A 180 -18.60 22.42 17.28
C PRO A 180 -17.55 23.47 16.93
N SER A 181 -16.44 23.05 16.33
CA SER A 181 -15.34 23.94 15.93
C SER A 181 -15.67 24.77 14.68
N THR A 182 -16.58 24.27 13.85
CA THR A 182 -17.07 24.97 12.65
C THR A 182 -18.50 24.52 12.31
N ASN A 183 -19.01 24.85 11.13
CA ASN A 183 -20.35 24.45 10.69
C ASN A 183 -20.38 24.13 9.19
N TRP A 184 -21.47 23.48 8.76
CA TRP A 184 -21.86 23.34 7.35
C TRP A 184 -23.30 23.84 7.10
N THR A 185 -23.69 24.89 7.82
CA THR A 185 -25.02 25.50 7.71
C THR A 185 -24.97 26.92 7.14
N ASP A 186 -23.83 27.58 7.24
CA ASP A 186 -23.52 28.85 6.60
C ASP A 186 -22.42 28.62 5.56
N CYS A 187 -22.79 28.53 4.28
CA CYS A 187 -21.85 28.36 3.16
C CYS A 187 -21.59 29.67 2.39
N GLY A 188 -21.96 30.81 2.99
CA GLY A 188 -21.75 32.14 2.42
C GLY A 188 -22.55 32.36 1.14
N VAL A 189 -21.85 32.52 0.02
CA VAL A 189 -22.45 32.74 -1.31
C VAL A 189 -22.95 31.46 -1.97
N LEU A 190 -22.50 30.30 -1.47
CA LEU A 190 -22.92 28.99 -1.93
C LEU A 190 -24.10 28.48 -1.11
N GLU A 191 -24.91 27.62 -1.71
CA GLU A 191 -25.86 26.79 -0.96
C GLU A 191 -25.09 25.67 -0.25
N CYS A 192 -25.54 25.28 0.95
CA CYS A 192 -24.93 24.14 1.64
C CYS A 192 -25.49 22.84 1.07
N LEU A 193 -24.75 22.25 0.13
CA LEU A 193 -25.04 20.94 -0.46
C LEU A 193 -24.30 19.83 0.30
N SER A 194 -24.83 18.61 0.24
CA SER A 194 -24.14 17.40 0.70
C SER A 194 -23.15 16.91 -0.36
N PHE A 195 -22.20 16.05 0.05
CA PHE A 195 -21.22 15.47 -0.88
C PHE A 195 -21.86 14.68 -2.04
N ASP A 196 -22.97 13.98 -1.76
CA ASP A 196 -23.65 13.15 -2.75
C ASP A 196 -24.67 13.94 -3.61
N ASP A 197 -24.72 15.27 -3.50
CA ASP A 197 -25.64 16.10 -4.29
C ASP A 197 -25.18 16.19 -5.76
N GLU A 198 -26.11 16.06 -6.70
CA GLU A 198 -25.83 16.14 -8.14
C GLU A 198 -25.30 17.52 -8.56
N ASN A 199 -25.72 18.59 -7.88
CA ASN A 199 -25.31 19.97 -8.16
C ASN A 199 -24.04 20.38 -7.41
N LEU A 200 -23.39 19.46 -6.71
CA LEU A 200 -22.13 19.72 -6.03
C LEU A 200 -21.07 20.20 -7.04
N THR A 201 -20.35 21.26 -6.68
CA THR A 201 -19.30 21.85 -7.51
C THR A 201 -17.96 21.89 -6.77
N GLN A 202 -16.86 22.09 -7.51
CA GLN A 202 -15.52 22.26 -6.93
C GLN A 202 -15.47 23.35 -5.85
N ALA A 203 -16.23 24.43 -6.01
CA ALA A 203 -16.28 25.53 -5.03
C ALA A 203 -16.80 25.07 -3.66
N HIS A 204 -17.68 24.06 -3.60
CA HIS A 204 -18.15 23.48 -2.34
C HIS A 204 -17.05 22.65 -1.70
N ILE A 205 -16.30 21.87 -2.49
CA ILE A 205 -15.15 21.10 -2.02
C ILE A 205 -14.06 22.03 -1.49
N ASP A 206 -13.74 23.11 -2.21
CA ASP A 206 -12.75 24.10 -1.78
C ASP A 206 -13.12 24.70 -0.41
N LEU A 207 -14.40 25.03 -0.21
CA LEU A 207 -14.92 25.54 1.07
C LEU A 207 -14.84 24.49 2.19
N ALA A 208 -15.24 23.25 1.90
CA ALA A 208 -15.18 22.16 2.86
C ALA A 208 -13.74 21.84 3.26
N ALA A 209 -12.84 21.68 2.28
CA ALA A 209 -11.42 21.42 2.49
C ALA A 209 -10.77 22.52 3.32
N HIS A 210 -11.12 23.78 3.07
CA HIS A 210 -10.59 24.90 3.83
C HIS A 210 -11.06 24.90 5.29
N ARG A 211 -12.32 24.55 5.55
CA ARG A 211 -12.82 24.42 6.93
C ARG A 211 -12.21 23.22 7.63
N LEU A 212 -12.10 22.08 6.96
CA LEU A 212 -11.42 20.89 7.47
C LEU A 212 -9.98 21.24 7.87
N ALA A 213 -9.22 21.85 6.96
CA ALA A 213 -7.83 22.26 7.23
C ALA A 213 -7.69 23.19 8.44
N ASN A 214 -8.57 24.19 8.59
CA ASN A 214 -8.46 25.18 9.67
C ASN A 214 -9.00 24.69 11.02
N HIS A 215 -9.91 23.71 11.04
CA HIS A 215 -10.66 23.32 12.24
C HIS A 215 -10.41 21.89 12.72
N SER A 216 -9.58 21.12 12.02
CA SER A 216 -9.19 19.75 12.39
C SER A 216 -7.83 19.66 13.12
N ALA A 217 -7.30 20.76 13.67
CA ALA A 217 -5.97 20.78 14.31
C ALA A 217 -4.84 20.16 13.46
N GLY A 218 -4.89 20.36 12.13
CA GLY A 218 -3.91 19.83 11.18
C GLY A 218 -4.13 18.39 10.73
N ASP A 219 -5.02 17.62 11.34
CA ASP A 219 -5.22 16.20 11.02
C ASP A 219 -5.66 15.97 9.56
N PHE A 220 -6.55 16.81 9.04
CA PHE A 220 -6.96 16.77 7.63
C PHE A 220 -5.77 16.97 6.68
N LEU A 221 -4.90 17.93 6.98
CA LEU A 221 -3.73 18.19 6.14
C LEU A 221 -2.69 17.06 6.26
N ARG A 222 -2.58 16.40 7.41
CA ARG A 222 -1.67 15.26 7.60
C ARG A 222 -2.09 14.00 6.85
N LEU A 223 -3.38 13.86 6.53
CA LEU A 223 -3.88 12.78 5.67
C LEU A 223 -3.43 12.95 4.21
N LEU A 224 -3.06 14.17 3.81
CA LEU A 224 -2.56 14.50 2.48
C LEU A 224 -1.03 14.44 2.43
N SER A 225 -0.49 14.20 1.24
CA SER A 225 0.94 14.21 0.95
C SER A 225 1.62 15.54 1.33
N ASN A 226 2.93 15.52 1.55
CA ASN A 226 3.71 16.66 2.08
C ASN A 226 3.92 17.80 1.07
N ASP A 227 3.61 17.59 -0.20
CA ASP A 227 3.48 18.68 -1.18
C ASP A 227 2.22 19.51 -1.00
N ARG A 228 1.30 19.14 -0.09
CA ARG A 228 0.06 19.88 0.15
C ARG A 228 0.29 21.38 0.30
N ALA A 229 -0.47 22.18 -0.43
CA ALA A 229 -0.38 23.63 -0.41
C ALA A 229 -1.74 24.29 -0.63
N PHE A 230 -1.86 25.55 -0.20
CA PHE A 230 -2.96 26.40 -0.64
C PHE A 230 -2.48 27.16 -1.88
N THR A 231 -2.99 26.75 -3.03
CA THR A 231 -2.58 27.24 -4.36
C THR A 231 -3.45 28.44 -4.77
N PRO A 232 -2.86 29.51 -5.33
CA PRO A 232 -3.62 30.66 -5.80
C PRO A 232 -4.55 30.30 -6.96
N ASP A 233 -5.83 30.61 -6.80
CA ASP A 233 -6.83 30.43 -7.85
C ASP A 233 -7.96 31.48 -7.68
N PRO A 234 -8.09 32.42 -8.63
CA PRO A 234 -9.13 33.45 -8.59
C PRO A 234 -10.57 32.94 -8.73
N SER A 235 -10.78 31.71 -9.20
CA SER A 235 -12.11 31.13 -9.39
C SER A 235 -12.71 30.56 -8.11
N SER A 236 -11.87 30.20 -7.15
CA SER A 236 -12.29 29.73 -5.82
C SER A 236 -12.91 30.86 -4.98
N PRO A 237 -14.02 30.60 -4.27
CA PRO A 237 -14.62 31.56 -3.35
C PRO A 237 -13.88 31.67 -2.01
N VAL A 238 -12.85 30.84 -1.78
CA VAL A 238 -12.16 30.70 -0.50
C VAL A 238 -10.91 31.57 -0.47
N ILE A 239 -10.64 32.21 0.68
CA ILE A 239 -9.41 32.94 0.95
C ILE A 239 -8.56 32.12 1.93
N GLY A 240 -7.32 31.81 1.57
CA GLY A 240 -6.43 31.00 2.39
C GLY A 240 -4.96 31.41 2.31
N PRO A 241 -4.09 30.67 3.01
CA PRO A 241 -2.73 31.10 3.31
C PRO A 241 -1.70 30.61 2.27
N TYR A 242 -1.09 31.53 1.52
CA TYR A 242 -0.03 31.21 0.54
C TYR A 242 1.31 30.99 1.23
N GLY A 243 2.11 30.03 0.73
CA GLY A 243 3.46 29.77 1.26
C GLY A 243 3.47 29.53 2.78
N HIS A 244 2.44 28.85 3.28
CA HIS A 244 2.23 28.68 4.70
C HIS A 244 3.17 27.66 5.33
N GLN A 245 3.29 27.71 6.65
CA GLN A 245 3.95 26.69 7.45
C GLN A 245 2.93 26.03 8.37
N LEU A 246 2.92 24.69 8.38
CA LEU A 246 2.10 23.87 9.26
C LEU A 246 2.97 23.35 10.42
N PHE A 247 2.58 23.66 11.65
CA PHE A 247 3.27 23.20 12.86
C PHE A 247 2.70 21.87 13.38
N GLU A 248 3.42 21.22 14.32
CA GLU A 248 3.00 19.95 14.95
C GLU A 248 1.72 20.08 15.80
N ASP A 249 1.34 21.28 16.19
CA ASP A 249 0.07 21.55 16.88
C ASP A 249 -1.09 21.83 15.91
N GLY A 250 -0.84 21.75 14.59
CA GLY A 250 -1.82 22.04 13.55
C GLY A 250 -1.98 23.52 13.23
N THR A 251 -1.22 24.41 13.86
CA THR A 251 -1.29 25.85 13.60
C THR A 251 -0.74 26.15 12.20
N ILE A 252 -1.46 26.99 11.43
CA ILE A 252 -1.06 27.45 10.10
C ILE A 252 -0.64 28.92 10.17
N ILE A 253 0.60 29.23 9.76
CA ILE A 253 1.12 30.60 9.70
C ILE A 253 1.45 30.97 8.26
N SER A 254 1.04 32.17 7.83
CA SER A 254 1.39 32.74 6.53
C SER A 254 1.40 34.26 6.56
N GLU A 255 2.29 34.86 5.76
CA GLU A 255 2.40 36.30 5.55
C GLU A 255 1.39 36.83 4.50
N GLN A 256 0.87 35.96 3.63
CA GLN A 256 0.02 36.35 2.52
C GLN A 256 -1.24 35.49 2.43
N TRP A 257 -2.39 36.16 2.36
CA TRP A 257 -3.69 35.52 2.20
C TRP A 257 -4.34 35.97 0.90
N GLY A 258 -4.95 35.05 0.18
CA GLY A 258 -5.61 35.36 -1.09
C GLY A 258 -6.55 34.26 -1.57
N PRO A 259 -7.27 34.49 -2.68
CA PRO A 259 -8.22 33.54 -3.23
C PRO A 259 -7.53 32.29 -3.80
N GLY A 260 -7.97 31.10 -3.40
CA GLY A 260 -7.36 29.87 -3.88
C GLY A 260 -7.99 28.61 -3.30
N ARG A 261 -7.30 27.48 -3.44
CA ARG A 261 -7.76 26.18 -2.95
C ARG A 261 -6.62 25.32 -2.44
N TRP A 262 -6.96 24.39 -1.55
CA TRP A 262 -6.02 23.36 -1.11
C TRP A 262 -5.78 22.36 -2.25
N SER A 263 -4.53 21.91 -2.37
CA SER A 263 -4.12 20.93 -3.36
C SER A 263 -3.02 20.04 -2.81
N ALA A 264 -3.01 18.76 -3.19
CA ALA A 264 -1.97 17.78 -2.87
C ALA A 264 -1.94 16.68 -3.95
N SER A 265 -0.82 15.96 -4.09
CA SER A 265 -0.67 14.87 -5.07
C SER A 265 -1.20 13.53 -4.61
N ALA A 266 -1.33 13.28 -3.31
CA ALA A 266 -1.79 11.99 -2.83
C ALA A 266 -2.56 12.07 -1.50
N ALA A 267 -3.33 11.03 -1.26
CA ALA A 267 -4.00 10.75 0.01
C ALA A 267 -4.03 9.24 0.28
N TRP A 268 -4.46 8.87 1.49
CA TRP A 268 -4.62 7.49 1.90
C TRP A 268 -6.06 7.02 1.80
N MET A 269 -6.24 5.78 1.37
CA MET A 269 -7.45 5.00 1.61
C MET A 269 -7.08 3.85 2.55
N LEU A 270 -7.70 3.83 3.73
CA LEU A 270 -7.37 2.91 4.81
C LEU A 270 -8.45 1.84 4.90
N VAL A 271 -8.03 0.58 5.06
CA VAL A 271 -8.94 -0.55 5.24
C VAL A 271 -8.59 -1.30 6.52
N ASN A 272 -9.59 -1.62 7.34
CA ASN A 272 -9.40 -2.31 8.62
C ASN A 272 -10.06 -3.69 8.62
N PHE A 273 -9.25 -4.72 8.82
CA PHE A 273 -9.67 -6.12 8.76
C PHE A 273 -9.62 -6.81 10.11
N ASP A 274 -10.57 -7.71 10.34
CA ASP A 274 -10.56 -8.67 11.44
C ASP A 274 -9.61 -9.82 11.10
N ARG A 275 -8.39 -9.73 11.64
CA ARG A 275 -7.35 -10.74 11.44
C ARG A 275 -7.80 -12.13 11.91
N GLU A 276 -8.47 -12.20 13.06
CA GLU A 276 -8.90 -13.45 13.66
C GLU A 276 -9.99 -14.11 12.81
N ALA A 277 -10.97 -13.32 12.35
CA ALA A 277 -12.02 -13.81 11.47
C ALA A 277 -11.44 -14.34 10.14
N MET A 278 -10.50 -13.61 9.52
CA MET A 278 -9.82 -14.07 8.31
C MET A 278 -9.07 -15.39 8.53
N GLN A 279 -8.28 -15.48 9.61
CA GLN A 279 -7.53 -16.71 9.95
C GLN A 279 -8.46 -17.91 10.19
N SER A 280 -9.60 -17.68 10.85
CA SER A 280 -10.60 -18.72 11.08
C SER A 280 -11.30 -19.21 9.80
N ASN A 281 -11.25 -18.43 8.72
CA ASN A 281 -11.83 -18.75 7.40
C ASN A 281 -10.77 -19.16 6.37
N GLY A 282 -9.58 -19.57 6.81
CA GLY A 282 -8.58 -20.18 5.93
C GLY A 282 -7.59 -19.24 5.29
N TRP A 283 -7.46 -18.01 5.79
CA TRP A 283 -6.41 -17.08 5.39
C TRP A 283 -5.19 -17.16 6.32
N THR A 284 -4.00 -16.90 5.78
CA THR A 284 -2.77 -16.79 6.56
C THR A 284 -1.99 -15.52 6.22
N PHE A 285 -1.48 -14.88 7.27
CA PHE A 285 -0.55 -13.74 7.19
C PHE A 285 0.92 -14.18 7.21
N SER A 286 1.18 -15.49 7.22
CA SER A 286 2.52 -16.04 7.06
C SER A 286 2.64 -16.69 5.69
N TRP A 287 3.57 -16.18 4.88
CA TRP A 287 3.87 -16.69 3.56
C TRP A 287 4.38 -18.13 3.62
N LEU A 288 5.23 -18.45 4.60
CA LEU A 288 5.77 -19.80 4.78
C LEU A 288 4.70 -20.87 5.02
N ASN A 289 3.60 -20.51 5.69
CA ASN A 289 2.52 -21.43 6.04
C ASN A 289 1.40 -21.46 5.00
N ALA A 290 1.50 -20.66 3.94
CA ALA A 290 0.46 -20.53 2.93
C ALA A 290 0.47 -21.68 1.91
N SER A 291 -0.65 -21.79 1.18
CA SER A 291 -0.75 -22.57 -0.05
C SER A 291 0.32 -22.16 -1.05
N SER A 292 0.89 -23.14 -1.74
CA SER A 292 1.91 -22.92 -2.77
C SER A 292 1.29 -22.53 -4.11
N ASP A 293 0.48 -21.47 -4.09
CA ASP A 293 -0.18 -20.96 -5.28
C ASP A 293 0.83 -20.28 -6.21
N PHE A 294 0.70 -20.53 -7.52
CA PHE A 294 1.63 -20.03 -8.52
C PHE A 294 1.03 -18.85 -9.29
N GLY A 295 1.25 -17.64 -8.78
CA GLY A 295 0.81 -16.38 -9.39
C GLY A 295 1.88 -15.67 -10.23
N TYR A 296 2.58 -16.40 -11.11
CA TYR A 296 3.60 -15.84 -11.98
C TYR A 296 3.43 -16.28 -13.43
N GLU A 297 3.70 -15.37 -14.38
CA GLU A 297 3.68 -15.65 -15.82
C GLU A 297 5.05 -15.32 -16.43
N TRP A 298 5.50 -16.12 -17.40
CA TRP A 298 6.78 -15.89 -18.05
C TRP A 298 6.65 -14.86 -19.18
N ASP A 299 7.37 -13.75 -19.07
CA ASP A 299 7.63 -12.84 -20.19
C ASP A 299 9.10 -12.97 -20.63
N GLY A 300 9.32 -13.71 -21.72
CA GLY A 300 10.65 -13.98 -22.24
C GLY A 300 11.55 -14.76 -21.26
N VAL A 301 12.42 -14.06 -20.54
CA VAL A 301 13.33 -14.62 -19.51
C VAL A 301 13.05 -14.09 -18.11
N THR A 302 12.10 -13.16 -17.98
CA THR A 302 11.65 -12.57 -16.72
C THR A 302 10.29 -13.15 -16.33
N LEU A 303 9.96 -13.07 -15.05
CA LEU A 303 8.64 -13.41 -14.54
C LEU A 303 7.90 -12.12 -14.22
N GLU A 304 6.65 -12.06 -14.65
CA GLU A 304 5.69 -11.04 -14.25
C GLU A 304 4.76 -11.62 -13.18
N THR A 305 4.36 -10.76 -12.24
CA THR A 305 3.43 -11.15 -11.18
C THR A 305 2.01 -11.11 -11.73
N LYS A 306 1.28 -12.20 -11.54
CA LYS A 306 -0.14 -12.29 -11.87
C LYS A 306 -0.88 -12.75 -10.61
N PRO A 307 -1.48 -11.82 -9.85
CA PRO A 307 -2.05 -12.12 -8.55
C PRO A 307 -3.04 -13.29 -8.60
N VAL A 308 -3.01 -14.12 -7.55
CA VAL A 308 -3.95 -15.23 -7.43
C VAL A 308 -5.23 -14.71 -6.79
N HIS A 309 -6.32 -14.77 -7.56
CA HIS A 309 -7.66 -14.35 -7.12
C HIS A 309 -8.35 -15.45 -6.32
N ASN A 310 -7.93 -15.59 -5.06
CA ASN A 310 -8.50 -16.54 -4.12
C ASN A 310 -9.81 -16.01 -3.54
N SER A 311 -10.92 -16.71 -3.81
CA SER A 311 -12.20 -16.32 -3.23
C SER A 311 -12.29 -16.68 -1.74
N VAL A 312 -13.05 -15.93 -0.97
CA VAL A 312 -13.39 -16.22 0.44
C VAL A 312 -13.90 -17.65 0.62
N GLU A 313 -14.83 -18.08 -0.24
CA GLU A 313 -15.40 -19.43 -0.15
C GLU A 313 -14.33 -20.51 -0.39
N HIS A 314 -13.48 -20.31 -1.39
CA HIS A 314 -12.39 -21.24 -1.70
C HIS A 314 -11.45 -21.43 -0.51
N CYS A 315 -10.99 -20.35 0.11
CA CYS A 315 -10.09 -20.43 1.26
C CYS A 315 -10.75 -21.12 2.45
N ARG A 316 -12.05 -20.86 2.67
CA ARG A 316 -12.83 -21.50 3.71
C ARG A 316 -12.99 -23.01 3.46
N GLU A 317 -13.30 -23.42 2.23
CA GLU A 317 -13.40 -24.83 1.84
C GLU A 317 -12.07 -25.58 1.99
N SER A 318 -10.96 -24.98 1.55
CA SER A 318 -9.62 -25.55 1.70
C SER A 318 -9.23 -25.71 3.17
N ALA A 319 -9.55 -24.74 4.02
CA ALA A 319 -9.34 -24.87 5.47
C ALA A 319 -10.18 -26.00 6.09
N LEU A 320 -11.44 -26.15 5.68
CA LEU A 320 -12.30 -27.26 6.14
C LEU A 320 -11.80 -28.63 5.66
N ALA A 321 -11.15 -28.68 4.49
CA ALA A 321 -10.50 -29.87 3.95
C ALA A 321 -9.15 -30.20 4.64
N GLY A 322 -8.62 -29.28 5.47
CA GLY A 322 -7.32 -29.42 6.13
C GLY A 322 -6.14 -29.18 5.19
N GLU A 323 -6.35 -28.44 4.10
CA GLU A 323 -5.31 -27.98 3.18
C GLU A 323 -4.58 -26.76 3.75
N ALA A 324 -3.50 -26.34 3.09
CA ALA A 324 -2.78 -25.13 3.48
C ALA A 324 -3.66 -23.89 3.25
N PRO A 325 -3.65 -22.90 4.17
CA PRO A 325 -4.46 -21.68 4.06
C PRO A 325 -4.01 -20.78 2.91
N CYS A 326 -4.91 -19.98 2.36
CA CYS A 326 -4.62 -18.97 1.34
C CYS A 326 -3.70 -17.87 1.87
N ALA A 327 -2.71 -17.45 1.08
CA ALA A 327 -1.88 -16.30 1.43
C ALA A 327 -2.65 -14.99 1.33
N VAL A 328 -2.63 -14.17 2.39
CA VAL A 328 -3.20 -12.82 2.36
C VAL A 328 -2.42 -11.90 1.41
N GLU A 329 -1.13 -12.12 1.19
CA GLU A 329 -0.36 -11.36 0.21
C GLU A 329 -0.90 -11.46 -1.22
N TRP A 330 -1.51 -12.59 -1.59
CA TRP A 330 -2.17 -12.70 -2.90
C TRP A 330 -3.43 -11.84 -2.96
N LEU A 331 -4.18 -11.75 -1.85
CA LEU A 331 -5.35 -10.89 -1.73
C LEU A 331 -4.95 -9.41 -1.83
N TYR A 332 -3.84 -8.99 -1.23
CA TYR A 332 -3.32 -7.63 -1.35
C TYR A 332 -3.12 -7.21 -2.80
N LEU A 333 -2.40 -8.04 -3.55
CA LEU A 333 -2.09 -7.77 -4.95
C LEU A 333 -3.33 -7.88 -5.85
N ALA A 334 -4.26 -8.80 -5.55
CA ALA A 334 -5.52 -8.92 -6.27
C ALA A 334 -6.41 -7.69 -6.08
N LEU A 335 -6.54 -7.18 -4.85
CA LEU A 335 -7.29 -5.96 -4.56
C LEU A 335 -6.64 -4.73 -5.21
N GLU A 336 -5.30 -4.63 -5.20
CA GLU A 336 -4.61 -3.57 -5.91
C GLU A 336 -4.87 -3.64 -7.43
N GLU A 337 -4.74 -4.82 -8.04
CA GLU A 337 -5.02 -5.04 -9.47
C GLU A 337 -6.44 -4.60 -9.84
N ASP A 338 -7.43 -5.01 -9.05
CA ASP A 338 -8.84 -4.64 -9.26
C ASP A 338 -9.08 -3.14 -9.15
N LEU A 339 -8.47 -2.49 -8.14
CA LEU A 339 -8.58 -1.04 -7.97
C LEU A 339 -7.90 -0.29 -9.12
N ARG A 340 -6.71 -0.75 -9.54
CA ARG A 340 -5.96 -0.18 -10.67
C ARG A 340 -6.66 -0.34 -12.00
N ALA A 341 -7.45 -1.40 -12.18
CA ALA A 341 -8.28 -1.57 -13.37
C ALA A 341 -9.37 -0.48 -13.52
N THR A 342 -9.69 0.24 -12.45
CA THR A 342 -10.67 1.34 -12.43
C THR A 342 -10.04 2.73 -12.32
N ASP A 343 -8.71 2.83 -12.37
CA ASP A 343 -7.98 4.11 -12.31
C ASP A 343 -8.17 4.93 -13.60
N ASP A 344 -8.59 6.19 -13.45
CA ASP A 344 -8.76 7.17 -14.51
C ASP A 344 -7.79 8.36 -14.33
N MET A 345 -7.95 9.12 -13.23
CA MET A 345 -7.09 10.27 -12.90
C MET A 345 -6.12 10.01 -11.75
N VAL A 346 -6.26 8.88 -11.07
CA VAL A 346 -5.35 8.47 -10.00
C VAL A 346 -4.63 7.18 -10.35
N VAL A 347 -3.55 6.89 -9.64
CA VAL A 347 -2.92 5.58 -9.57
C VAL A 347 -3.08 5.08 -8.15
N THR A 348 -3.72 3.93 -8.00
CA THR A 348 -3.90 3.28 -6.70
C THR A 348 -2.80 2.25 -6.49
N LEU A 349 -2.13 2.29 -5.35
CA LEU A 349 -1.01 1.39 -5.03
C LEU A 349 -1.10 0.95 -3.57
N MET A 350 -0.94 -0.34 -3.29
CA MET A 350 -0.75 -0.79 -1.92
C MET A 350 0.73 -0.63 -1.55
N LEU A 351 1.02 0.05 -0.45
CA LEU A 351 2.41 0.29 -0.03
C LEU A 351 2.88 -0.74 0.98
N ALA A 352 4.11 -1.22 0.76
CA ALA A 352 4.85 -2.11 1.66
C ALA A 352 4.21 -3.48 1.92
N GLU A 353 3.34 -3.95 1.02
CA GLU A 353 2.70 -5.26 1.07
C GLU A 353 3.11 -6.13 -0.13
N GLY A 354 3.03 -7.45 -0.01
CA GLY A 354 3.39 -8.38 -1.11
C GLY A 354 4.90 -8.53 -1.34
N VAL A 355 5.73 -8.14 -0.37
CA VAL A 355 7.20 -8.19 -0.49
C VAL A 355 7.69 -9.63 -0.72
N ASN A 356 7.04 -10.62 -0.10
CA ASN A 356 7.43 -12.01 -0.30
C ASN A 356 7.14 -12.46 -1.73
N VAL A 357 5.99 -12.08 -2.30
CA VAL A 357 5.67 -12.35 -3.71
C VAL A 357 6.77 -11.82 -4.63
N GLU A 358 7.16 -10.56 -4.46
CA GLU A 358 8.15 -9.91 -5.33
C GLU A 358 9.56 -10.51 -5.17
N VAL A 359 10.01 -10.76 -3.94
CA VAL A 359 11.33 -11.39 -3.69
C VAL A 359 11.38 -12.80 -4.26
N ASN A 360 10.32 -13.59 -4.11
CA ASN A 360 10.27 -14.94 -4.66
C ASN A 360 10.22 -14.91 -6.20
N ARG A 361 9.53 -13.95 -6.82
CA ARG A 361 9.55 -13.71 -8.27
C ARG A 361 10.96 -13.43 -8.78
N GLU A 362 11.67 -12.50 -8.14
CA GLU A 362 13.04 -12.13 -8.51
C GLU A 362 14.01 -13.32 -8.34
N LEU A 363 13.86 -14.10 -7.27
CA LEU A 363 14.66 -15.31 -7.06
C LEU A 363 14.44 -16.33 -8.18
N LEU A 364 13.19 -16.59 -8.55
CA LEU A 364 12.84 -17.50 -9.65
C LEU A 364 13.32 -16.97 -11.01
N SER A 365 13.16 -15.68 -11.27
CA SER A 365 13.65 -14.99 -12.48
C SER A 365 15.17 -15.12 -12.60
N SER A 366 15.90 -15.04 -11.49
CA SER A 366 17.37 -15.18 -11.49
C SER A 366 17.89 -16.63 -11.64
N ALA A 367 17.02 -17.65 -11.54
CA ALA A 367 17.43 -19.06 -11.55
C ALA A 367 18.12 -19.47 -12.86
N TYR A 368 17.74 -18.88 -14.00
CA TYR A 368 18.38 -19.17 -15.29
C TYR A 368 19.85 -18.71 -15.32
N LEU A 369 20.18 -17.59 -14.67
CA LEU A 369 21.55 -17.06 -14.60
C LEU A 369 22.46 -18.02 -13.83
N ILE A 370 21.95 -18.56 -12.71
CA ILE A 370 22.65 -19.58 -11.92
C ILE A 370 22.91 -20.83 -12.77
N ALA A 371 21.92 -21.27 -13.55
CA ALA A 371 22.07 -22.39 -14.46
C ALA A 371 23.13 -22.13 -15.55
N ILE A 372 23.12 -20.95 -16.17
CA ILE A 372 24.11 -20.56 -17.18
C ILE A 372 25.51 -20.51 -16.57
N MET A 373 25.68 -19.90 -15.38
CA MET A 373 26.96 -19.86 -14.68
C MET A 373 27.48 -21.25 -14.38
N ALA A 374 26.63 -22.16 -13.90
CA ALA A 374 27.00 -23.55 -13.64
C ALA A 374 27.49 -24.26 -14.93
N VAL A 375 26.80 -24.04 -16.06
CA VAL A 375 27.21 -24.58 -17.36
C VAL A 375 28.56 -24.01 -17.82
N VAL A 376 28.75 -22.70 -17.75
CA VAL A 376 30.00 -22.02 -18.14
C VAL A 376 31.17 -22.52 -17.30
N VAL A 377 31.01 -22.58 -15.97
CA VAL A 377 32.02 -23.10 -15.05
C VAL A 377 32.36 -24.55 -15.40
N THR A 378 31.37 -25.39 -15.68
CA THR A 378 31.58 -26.79 -16.07
C THR A 378 32.38 -26.90 -17.37
N ILE A 379 32.06 -26.09 -18.39
CA ILE A 379 32.79 -26.07 -19.67
C ILE A 379 34.23 -25.58 -19.48
N LEU A 380 34.44 -24.50 -18.71
CA LEU A 380 35.77 -23.96 -18.43
C LEU A 380 36.63 -24.96 -17.65
N LEU A 381 36.06 -25.62 -16.63
CA LEU A 381 36.73 -26.68 -15.89
C LEU A 381 37.07 -27.86 -16.80
N TRP A 382 36.16 -28.27 -17.68
CA TRP A 382 36.39 -29.36 -18.63
C TRP A 382 37.51 -29.04 -19.64
N LEU A 383 37.54 -27.81 -20.17
CA LEU A 383 38.60 -27.34 -21.07
C LEU A 383 39.96 -27.23 -20.36
N SER A 384 39.95 -26.74 -19.12
CA SER A 384 41.15 -26.63 -18.28
C SER A 384 41.74 -28.00 -17.96
N LEU A 385 40.90 -28.96 -17.57
CA LEU A 385 41.29 -30.34 -17.26
C LEU A 385 41.78 -31.13 -18.49
N ARG A 386 41.44 -30.71 -19.72
CA ARG A 386 41.95 -31.29 -20.97
C ARG A 386 43.27 -30.68 -21.46
N ARG A 387 43.67 -29.51 -20.93
CA ARG A 387 44.92 -28.83 -21.33
C ARG A 387 46.15 -29.26 -20.52
N ALA A 388 46.01 -30.23 -19.61
CA ALA A 388 47.09 -30.98 -18.97
C ALA A 388 47.03 -32.44 -19.43
#